data_AF-A0AAV4BKT4-F1
#
_entry.id   AF-A0AAV4BKT4-F1
#
_cell.length_a   1.000
_cell.length_b   1.000
_cell.length_c   1.000
_cell.angle_alpha   90.00
_cell.angle_beta   90.00
_cell.angle_gamma   90.00
#
_symmetry.space_group_name_H-M   'P 1'
#
loop_
_entity.id
_entity.type
_entity.pdbx_description
1 polymer ?
#
loop_
_entity_poly.entity_id
_entity_poly.type
_entity_poly.pdbx_seq_one_letter_code
_entity_poly.pdbx_strand_id
1 'polypeptide(L)'
;MEISLKLDIPKTNVYEIVRDKLGYRKVSARCVPKMLSDEHKRQRVEISQNLLHRCQQEGDETIDVGPGGDHRARNKLLEHLITGDKT
;
A
#
# COMPACT_ATOMS: atom_id res chain seq x y z
N MET A 1 15.71 -22.02 -7.03
CA MET A 1 14.28 -22.02 -6.65
C MET A 1 14.16 -22.99 -5.50
N GLU A 2 13.88 -22.51 -4.29
CA GLU A 2 13.88 -23.30 -3.05
C GLU A 2 12.89 -24.49 -3.12
N ILE A 3 11.75 -24.28 -3.78
CA ILE A 3 10.69 -25.28 -3.98
C ILE A 3 11.21 -26.55 -4.68
N SER A 4 12.10 -26.40 -5.67
CA SER A 4 12.69 -27.53 -6.40
C SER A 4 13.54 -28.43 -5.51
N LEU A 5 14.25 -27.84 -4.53
CA LEU A 5 15.05 -28.60 -3.56
C LEU A 5 14.17 -29.29 -2.51
N LYS A 6 13.12 -28.62 -2.04
CA LYS A 6 12.21 -29.18 -1.03
C LYS A 6 11.38 -30.34 -1.55
N LEU A 7 11.03 -30.33 -2.84
CA LEU A 7 10.16 -31.33 -3.46
C LEU A 7 10.93 -32.36 -4.30
N ASP A 8 12.25 -32.22 -4.42
CA ASP A 8 13.10 -33.04 -5.30
C ASP A 8 12.57 -33.14 -6.75
N ILE A 9 12.15 -32.00 -7.29
CA ILE A 9 11.61 -31.87 -8.65
C ILE A 9 12.53 -30.96 -9.45
N PRO A 10 12.83 -31.25 -10.73
CA PRO A 10 13.65 -30.38 -11.56
C PRO A 10 13.02 -28.98 -11.69
N LYS A 11 13.89 -27.95 -11.70
CA LYS A 11 13.47 -26.53 -11.74
C LYS A 11 12.55 -26.21 -12.93
N THR A 12 12.73 -26.90 -14.06
CA THR A 12 11.88 -26.79 -15.26
C THR A 12 10.44 -27.18 -14.98
N ASN A 13 10.22 -28.32 -14.31
CA ASN A 13 8.89 -28.80 -13.98
C ASN A 13 8.23 -27.88 -12.94
N VAL A 14 9.00 -27.39 -11.95
CA VAL A 14 8.48 -26.39 -11.01
C VAL A 14 8.04 -25.12 -11.73
N TYR A 15 8.81 -24.66 -12.72
CA TYR A 15 8.45 -23.49 -13.52
C TYR A 15 7.16 -23.71 -14.33
N GLU A 16 7.03 -24.83 -15.03
CA GLU A 16 5.83 -25.21 -15.79
C GLU A 16 4.60 -25.31 -14.87
N ILE A 17 4.73 -25.99 -13.72
CA ILE A 17 3.63 -26.14 -12.77
C ILE A 17 3.19 -24.77 -12.24
N VAL A 18 4.13 -23.96 -11.77
CA VAL A 18 3.82 -22.65 -11.17
C VAL A 18 3.23 -21.70 -12.21
N ARG A 19 3.81 -21.64 -13.41
CA ARG A 19 3.40 -20.70 -14.45
C ARG A 19 2.16 -21.16 -15.22
N ASP A 20 2.17 -22.38 -15.72
CA ASP A 20 1.21 -22.84 -16.74
C ASP A 20 0.04 -23.61 -16.11
N LYS A 21 0.29 -24.44 -15.08
CA LYS A 21 -0.78 -25.23 -14.43
C LYS A 21 -1.50 -24.45 -13.33
N LEU A 22 -0.76 -23.68 -12.55
CA LEU A 22 -1.31 -22.89 -11.44
C LEU A 22 -1.58 -21.42 -11.81
N GLY A 23 -1.07 -20.96 -12.96
CA GLY A 23 -1.30 -19.59 -13.45
C GLY A 23 -0.60 -18.50 -12.63
N TYR A 24 0.39 -18.83 -11.79
CA TYR A 24 1.13 -17.84 -11.02
C TYR A 24 2.16 -17.13 -11.87
N ARG A 25 2.42 -15.87 -11.52
CA ARG A 25 3.47 -15.05 -12.13
C ARG A 25 4.41 -14.50 -11.09
N LYS A 26 5.67 -14.28 -11.48
CA LYS A 26 6.62 -13.57 -10.65
C LYS A 26 6.13 -12.13 -10.47
N VAL A 27 5.98 -11.71 -9.22
CA VAL A 27 5.75 -10.31 -8.85
C VAL A 27 6.96 -9.79 -8.10
N SER A 28 7.41 -8.58 -8.43
CA SER A 28 8.45 -7.88 -7.66
C SER A 28 7.79 -7.04 -6.58
N ALA A 29 8.36 -7.05 -5.37
CA ALA A 29 7.97 -6.09 -4.34
C ALA A 29 8.19 -4.65 -4.83
N ARG A 30 7.28 -3.74 -4.46
CA ARG A 30 7.45 -2.29 -4.68
C ARG A 30 8.09 -1.67 -3.45
N CYS A 31 9.03 -0.75 -3.65
CA CYS A 31 9.65 -0.02 -2.54
C CYS A 31 8.64 0.92 -1.89
N VAL A 32 8.56 0.91 -0.56
CA VAL A 32 7.73 1.83 0.22
C VAL A 32 8.60 2.57 1.25
N PRO A 33 8.35 3.86 1.53
CA PRO A 33 9.26 4.67 2.35
C PRO A 33 9.41 4.24 3.81
N LYS A 34 8.37 3.61 4.40
CA LYS A 34 8.37 3.23 5.81
C LYS A 34 7.55 1.97 6.05
N MET A 35 8.00 1.14 6.99
CA MET A 35 7.21 0.04 7.54
C MET A 35 6.17 0.57 8.53
N LEU A 36 4.92 0.20 8.30
CA LEU A 36 3.79 0.65 9.12
C LEU A 36 3.59 -0.30 10.29
N SER A 37 3.49 0.26 11.50
CA SER A 37 2.97 -0.45 12.66
C SER A 37 1.46 -0.67 12.50
N ASP A 38 0.89 -1.53 13.33
CA ASP A 38 -0.55 -1.77 13.28
C ASP A 38 -1.37 -0.54 13.67
N GLU A 39 -0.84 0.30 14.57
CA GLU A 39 -1.46 1.59 14.88
C GLU A 39 -1.48 2.52 13.67
N HIS A 40 -0.37 2.64 12.92
CA HIS A 40 -0.35 3.44 11.68
C HIS A 40 -1.36 2.93 10.66
N LYS A 41 -1.57 1.60 10.56
CA LYS A 41 -2.57 1.03 9.65
C LYS A 41 -3.99 1.39 10.11
N ARG A 42 -4.29 1.25 11.40
CA ARG A 42 -5.59 1.60 11.98
C ARG A 42 -5.96 3.05 11.69
N GLN A 43 -5.05 3.97 12.00
CA GLN A 43 -5.25 5.40 11.77
C GLN A 43 -5.46 5.73 10.28
N ARG A 44 -4.68 5.10 9.39
CA ARG A 44 -4.85 5.29 7.94
C ARG A 44 -6.22 4.87 7.45
N VAL A 45 -6.74 3.74 7.94
CA VAL A 45 -8.08 3.25 7.57
C VAL A 45 -9.14 4.23 8.06
N GLU A 46 -9.08 4.64 9.32
CA GLU A 46 -10.05 5.57 9.92
C GLU A 46 -10.08 6.92 9.16
N ILE A 47 -8.91 7.51 8.91
CA ILE A 47 -8.80 8.78 8.18
C ILE A 47 -9.31 8.63 6.75
N SER A 48 -8.95 7.55 6.06
CA SER A 48 -9.40 7.32 4.68
C SER A 48 -10.92 7.16 4.60
N GLN A 49 -11.53 6.49 5.58
CA GLN A 49 -12.98 6.35 5.69
C GLN A 49 -13.67 7.70 5.92
N ASN A 50 -13.15 8.51 6.85
CA ASN A 50 -13.67 9.85 7.11
C ASN A 50 -13.58 10.76 5.87
N LEU A 51 -12.44 10.72 5.17
CA LEU A 51 -12.26 11.48 3.92
C LEU A 51 -13.22 11.01 2.83
N LEU A 52 -13.39 9.69 2.66
CA LEU A 52 -14.32 9.14 1.68
C LEU A 52 -15.75 9.56 1.96
N HIS A 53 -16.19 9.47 3.22
CA HIS A 53 -17.53 9.86 3.65
C HIS A 53 -17.78 11.35 3.38
N ARG A 54 -16.81 12.22 3.68
CA ARG A 54 -16.89 13.64 3.35
C ARG A 54 -17.00 13.90 1.85
N CYS A 55 -16.15 13.26 1.04
CA CYS A 55 -16.23 13.39 -0.43
C CYS A 55 -17.58 12.94 -0.99
N GLN A 56 -18.21 11.93 -0.38
CA GLN A 56 -19.54 11.45 -0.78
C GLN A 56 -20.67 12.41 -0.39
N GLN A 57 -20.52 13.13 0.72
CA GLN A 57 -21.54 14.05 1.23
C GLN A 57 -21.45 15.45 0.63
N GLU A 58 -20.24 15.96 0.42
CA GLU A 58 -20.00 17.36 0.06
C GLU A 58 -19.88 17.57 -1.47
N GLY A 59 -19.84 16.51 -2.28
CA GLY A 59 -19.53 16.60 -3.71
C GLY A 59 -18.05 16.92 -3.97
N ASP A 60 -17.62 16.95 -5.23
CA ASP A 60 -16.21 17.01 -5.69
C ASP A 60 -15.44 18.30 -5.28
N GLU A 61 -16.04 19.19 -4.48
CA GLU A 61 -15.52 20.52 -4.16
C GLU A 61 -14.63 20.55 -2.89
N THR A 62 -14.49 19.46 -2.15
CA THR A 62 -13.92 19.51 -0.78
C THR A 62 -12.49 19.02 -0.63
N ILE A 63 -11.75 18.84 -1.73
CA ILE A 63 -10.28 18.82 -1.67
C ILE A 63 -9.78 20.24 -1.90
N ASP A 64 -10.06 21.13 -0.95
CA ASP A 64 -9.43 22.46 -0.93
C ASP A 64 -7.93 22.28 -0.62
N VAL A 65 -7.15 22.14 -1.69
CA VAL A 65 -5.70 22.30 -1.65
C VAL A 65 -5.45 23.79 -1.45
N GLY A 66 -5.46 24.22 -0.19
CA GLY A 66 -5.32 25.62 0.17
C GLY A 66 -4.14 26.34 -0.53
N PRO A 67 -4.14 27.68 -0.57
CA PRO A 67 -3.33 28.51 -1.47
C PRO A 67 -1.81 28.40 -1.28
N GLY A 68 -1.37 27.72 -0.22
CA GLY A 68 0.00 27.23 -0.05
C GLY A 68 0.15 25.80 -0.52
N GLY A 69 -0.24 25.52 -1.77
CA GLY A 69 -0.07 24.22 -2.43
C GLY A 69 1.40 23.80 -2.38
N ASP A 70 1.76 23.08 -1.32
CA ASP A 70 3.08 22.49 -1.20
C ASP A 70 3.20 21.50 -2.34
N HIS A 71 4.21 21.66 -3.19
CA HIS A 71 4.56 20.61 -4.17
C HIS A 71 4.99 19.31 -3.45
N ARG A 72 5.07 19.34 -2.11
CA ARG A 72 5.21 18.23 -1.14
C ARG A 72 3.93 17.89 -0.34
N ALA A 73 2.74 18.36 -0.73
CA ALA A 73 1.49 18.16 0.04
C ALA A 73 1.07 16.69 0.24
N ARG A 74 1.65 15.75 -0.52
CA ARG A 74 1.41 14.32 -0.31
C ARG A 74 2.06 13.78 0.97
N ASN A 75 3.10 14.43 1.49
CA ASN A 75 3.89 13.92 2.62
C ASN A 75 3.48 14.47 3.98
N LYS A 76 2.75 15.59 4.10
CA LYS A 76 2.37 16.14 5.41
C LYS A 76 1.28 15.32 6.12
N LEU A 77 0.23 14.90 5.41
CA LEU A 77 -0.76 13.95 5.96
C LEU A 77 -0.08 12.62 6.31
N LEU A 78 0.85 12.17 5.47
CA LEU A 78 1.64 10.96 5.65
C LEU A 78 2.58 11.04 6.86
N GLU A 79 3.16 12.19 7.17
CA GLU A 79 3.98 12.38 8.37
C GLU A 79 3.15 12.51 9.65
N HIS A 80 2.00 13.19 9.63
CA HIS A 80 1.07 13.19 10.78
C HIS A 80 0.54 11.79 11.09
N LEU A 81 0.34 10.96 10.05
CA LEU A 81 -0.02 9.54 10.13
C LEU A 81 1.12 8.61 10.63
N ILE A 82 2.35 9.11 10.71
CA ILE A 82 3.55 8.32 11.03
C ILE A 82 4.13 8.68 12.42
N THR A 83 3.95 9.90 12.89
CA THR A 83 4.58 10.38 14.13
C THR A 83 3.62 10.47 15.31
N GLY A 84 2.30 10.39 15.09
CA GLY A 84 1.31 10.32 16.18
C GLY A 84 1.27 11.54 17.11
N ASP A 85 1.99 12.61 16.80
CA ASP A 85 1.99 13.83 17.61
C ASP A 85 0.80 14.70 17.23
N LYS A 86 -0.13 14.85 18.17
CA LYS A 86 -1.09 15.95 18.19
C LYS A 86 -0.62 16.90 19.27
N THR A 87 -0.16 18.08 18.82
CA THR A 87 0.15 19.30 19.61
C THR A 87 1.24 19.19 20.66
#